data_AF-A0A1F6KD13-F1
#
_entry.id   AF-A0A1F6KD13-F1
#
_cell.length_a   1.000
_cell.length_b   1.000
_cell.length_c   1.000
_cell.angle_alpha   90.00
_cell.angle_beta   90.00
_cell.angle_gamma   90.00
#
_symmetry.space_group_name_H-M   'P 1'
#
loop_
_entity.id
_entity.type
_entity.pdbx_description
1 polymer ?
#
loop_
_entity_poly.entity_id
_entity_poly.type
_entity_poly.pdbx_seq_one_letter_code
_entity_poly.pdbx_strand_id
1 'polypeptide(L)'
;MEAQVVEKMYEWYSTSSYSMNEIRAELKKVLNVDFSKGYIDAILKNPFYCGTMVYNEKEYPHYYDRIITQGLFDKVQEIKAGHHKKHFKYAGLPFLYRCLIKCADCGCLITPERKIKKSGKTYHYYHCTQYNGKHGAEWLTEDRPN
;
A
#
# COMPACT_ATOMS: atom_id res chain seq x y z
N MET A 1 -21.13 -20.59 -14.01
CA MET A 1 -21.05 -19.12 -14.18
C MET A 1 -20.11 -18.51 -13.15
N GLU A 2 -20.26 -18.85 -11.87
CA GLU A 2 -19.44 -18.29 -10.78
C GLU A 2 -17.93 -18.62 -10.88
N ALA A 3 -17.58 -19.83 -11.35
CA ALA A 3 -16.17 -20.22 -11.52
C ALA A 3 -15.41 -19.33 -12.53
N GLN A 4 -16.05 -18.98 -13.65
CA GLN A 4 -15.46 -18.09 -14.67
C GLN A 4 -15.24 -16.67 -14.12
N VAL A 5 -16.10 -16.21 -13.22
CA VAL A 5 -15.95 -14.90 -12.58
C VAL A 5 -14.71 -14.87 -11.70
N VAL A 6 -14.52 -15.92 -10.89
CA VAL A 6 -13.35 -16.04 -10.00
C VAL A 6 -12.06 -16.12 -10.82
N GLU A 7 -12.02 -16.97 -11.85
CA GLU A 7 -10.85 -17.09 -12.72
C GLU A 7 -10.45 -15.74 -13.34
N LYS A 8 -11.41 -15.00 -13.91
CA LYS A 8 -11.17 -13.67 -14.50
C LYS A 8 -10.70 -12.65 -13.46
N MET A 9 -11.25 -12.67 -12.25
CA MET A 9 -10.79 -11.79 -11.16
C MET A 9 -9.31 -12.02 -10.85
N TYR A 10 -8.90 -13.29 -10.70
CA TYR A 10 -7.50 -13.64 -10.42
C TYR A 10 -6.58 -13.30 -11.59
N GLU A 11 -7.01 -13.55 -12.82
CA GLU A 11 -6.27 -13.21 -14.04
C GLU A 11 -5.99 -11.70 -14.12
N TRP A 12 -7.03 -10.86 -14.00
CA TRP A 12 -6.88 -9.40 -14.04
C TRP A 12 -6.05 -8.85 -12.87
N TYR A 13 -6.24 -9.38 -11.66
CA TYR A 13 -5.46 -8.94 -10.50
C TYR A 13 -3.98 -9.31 -10.63
N SER A 14 -3.67 -10.46 -11.24
CA SER A 14 -2.29 -10.94 -11.42
C SER A 14 -1.42 -10.02 -12.29
N THR A 15 -2.05 -9.17 -13.12
CA THR A 15 -1.38 -8.21 -13.99
C THR A 15 -0.80 -7.01 -13.23
N SER A 16 -1.17 -6.80 -11.95
CA SER A 16 -0.78 -5.64 -11.11
C SER A 16 -1.20 -4.25 -11.63
N SER A 17 -1.75 -4.15 -12.85
CA SER A 17 -2.23 -2.90 -13.43
C SER A 17 -3.64 -2.52 -12.98
N TYR A 18 -4.40 -3.46 -12.42
CA TYR A 18 -5.78 -3.26 -12.02
C TYR A 18 -5.90 -3.09 -10.50
N SER A 19 -6.52 -2.00 -10.08
CA SER A 19 -7.00 -1.79 -8.72
C SER A 19 -8.30 -2.56 -8.46
N MET A 20 -8.63 -2.82 -7.19
CA MET A 20 -9.89 -3.47 -6.82
C MET A 20 -11.14 -2.73 -7.33
N ASN A 21 -11.06 -1.40 -7.47
CA ASN A 21 -12.15 -0.60 -7.99
C ASN A 21 -12.31 -0.78 -9.51
N GLU A 22 -11.20 -0.89 -10.24
CA GLU A 22 -11.21 -1.17 -11.68
C GLU A 22 -11.72 -2.58 -11.97
N ILE A 23 -11.33 -3.58 -11.17
CA ILE A 23 -11.87 -4.93 -11.28
C ILE A 23 -13.38 -4.94 -11.05
N ARG A 24 -13.88 -4.21 -10.05
CA ARG A 24 -15.33 -4.06 -9.83
C ARG A 24 -16.03 -3.47 -11.05
N ALA A 25 -15.46 -2.43 -11.66
CA ALA A 25 -16.03 -1.79 -12.85
C ALA A 25 -16.04 -2.75 -14.05
N GLU A 26 -14.96 -3.50 -14.26
CA GLU A 26 -14.84 -4.45 -15.37
C GLU A 26 -15.77 -5.66 -15.18
N LEU A 27 -15.93 -6.16 -13.96
CA LEU A 27 -16.88 -7.22 -13.62
C LEU A 27 -18.32 -6.82 -13.94
N LYS A 28 -18.70 -5.58 -13.58
CA LYS A 28 -20.03 -5.05 -13.88
C LYS A 28 -20.25 -4.93 -15.39
N LYS A 29 -19.19 -4.58 -16.15
CA LYS A 29 -19.26 -4.43 -17.60
C LYS A 29 -19.34 -5.76 -18.35
N VAL A 30 -18.52 -6.74 -17.97
CA VAL A 30 -18.36 -8.00 -18.72
C VAL A 30 -19.40 -9.04 -18.28
N LEU A 31 -19.69 -9.12 -16.97
CA LEU A 31 -20.50 -10.18 -16.38
C LEU A 31 -21.82 -9.68 -15.79
N ASN A 32 -22.04 -8.36 -15.78
CA ASN A 32 -23.22 -7.71 -15.18
C ASN A 32 -23.42 -8.09 -13.69
N VAL A 33 -22.32 -8.36 -12.97
CA VAL A 33 -22.32 -8.67 -11.54
C VAL A 33 -21.71 -7.52 -10.75
N ASP A 34 -22.40 -7.09 -9.68
CA ASP A 34 -21.94 -6.04 -8.78
C ASP A 34 -21.52 -6.64 -7.43
N PHE A 35 -20.22 -6.62 -7.14
CA PHE A 35 -19.67 -7.09 -5.87
C PHE A 35 -19.08 -5.95 -5.07
N SER A 36 -19.25 -5.99 -3.73
CA SER A 36 -18.60 -5.06 -2.82
C SER A 36 -17.07 -5.25 -2.85
N LYS A 37 -16.32 -4.17 -2.60
CA LYS A 37 -14.86 -4.23 -2.52
C LYS A 37 -14.38 -5.27 -1.50
N GLY A 38 -15.07 -5.37 -0.35
CA GLY A 38 -14.76 -6.35 0.69
C GLY A 38 -15.03 -7.79 0.24
N TYR A 39 -16.07 -8.01 -0.56
CA TYR A 39 -16.36 -9.35 -1.10
C TYR A 39 -15.29 -9.79 -2.11
N ILE A 40 -14.86 -8.90 -3.02
CA ILE A 40 -13.74 -9.15 -3.93
C ILE A 40 -12.45 -9.45 -3.14
N ASP A 41 -12.20 -8.69 -2.06
CA ASP A 41 -11.05 -8.94 -1.20
C ASP A 41 -11.06 -10.33 -0.57
N ALA A 42 -12.22 -10.75 -0.07
CA ALA A 42 -12.43 -12.05 0.55
C ALA A 42 -12.23 -13.19 -0.46
N ILE A 43 -12.74 -13.05 -1.69
CA ILE A 43 -12.53 -14.03 -2.76
C ILE A 43 -11.04 -14.18 -3.08
N LEU A 44 -10.32 -13.05 -3.25
CA LEU A 44 -8.89 -13.05 -3.57
C LEU A 44 -8.01 -13.54 -2.42
N LYS A 45 -8.52 -13.61 -1.19
CA LYS A 45 -7.79 -14.14 -0.03
C LYS A 45 -8.07 -15.62 0.23
N ASN A 46 -9.16 -16.15 -0.31
CA ASN A 46 -9.63 -17.49 0.03
C ASN A 46 -8.82 -18.58 -0.70
N PRO A 47 -8.08 -19.45 0.03
CA PRO A 47 -7.31 -20.54 -0.57
C PRO A 47 -8.18 -21.70 -1.09
N PHE A 48 -9.50 -21.67 -0.84
CA PHE A 48 -10.42 -22.68 -1.35
C PHE A 48 -10.37 -22.81 -2.88
N TYR A 49 -10.06 -21.72 -3.60
CA TYR A 49 -10.01 -21.78 -5.06
C TYR A 49 -8.77 -22.51 -5.60
N CYS A 50 -7.71 -22.66 -4.80
CA CYS A 50 -6.48 -23.36 -5.17
C CYS A 50 -6.40 -24.82 -4.66
N GLY A 51 -7.42 -25.30 -3.92
CA GLY A 51 -7.45 -26.67 -3.42
C GLY A 51 -7.29 -26.82 -1.91
N THR A 52 -7.19 -25.72 -1.16
CA THR A 52 -6.90 -25.74 0.28
C THR A 52 -8.04 -25.09 1.06
N MET A 53 -8.56 -25.80 2.05
CA MET A 53 -9.61 -25.32 2.94
C MET A 53 -9.00 -25.00 4.32
N VAL A 54 -9.37 -23.84 4.89
CA VAL A 54 -8.97 -23.47 6.25
C VAL A 54 -10.10 -23.84 7.21
N TYR A 55 -9.81 -24.69 8.18
CA TYR A 55 -10.74 -25.05 9.25
C TYR A 55 -10.02 -24.98 10.60
N ASN A 56 -10.56 -24.19 11.53
CA ASN A 56 -10.01 -24.01 12.87
C ASN A 56 -8.50 -23.65 12.85
N GLU A 57 -8.15 -22.67 12.01
CA GLU A 57 -6.78 -22.16 11.79
C GLU A 57 -5.79 -23.20 11.21
N LYS A 58 -6.28 -24.36 10.77
CA LYS A 58 -5.49 -25.39 10.10
C LYS A 58 -5.87 -25.49 8.63
N GLU A 59 -4.87 -25.69 7.79
CA GLU A 59 -5.02 -25.89 6.35
C GLU A 59 -5.19 -27.37 6.04
N TYR A 60 -6.22 -27.71 5.29
CA TYR A 60 -6.51 -29.06 4.82
C TYR A 60 -6.70 -29.06 3.31
N PRO A 61 -6.12 -30.01 2.58
CA PRO A 61 -6.44 -30.18 1.17
C PRO A 61 -7.90 -30.64 1.02
N HIS A 62 -8.64 -30.05 0.09
CA HIS A 62 -9.98 -30.53 -0.26
C HIS A 62 -9.99 -31.22 -1.62
N TYR A 63 -11.05 -31.99 -1.89
CA TYR A 63 -11.18 -32.81 -3.11
C TYR A 63 -11.97 -32.13 -4.23
N TYR A 64 -12.51 -30.92 -4.02
CA TYR A 64 -13.19 -30.17 -5.07
C TYR A 64 -12.25 -29.73 -6.19
N ASP A 65 -12.82 -29.54 -7.38
CA ASP A 65 -12.13 -29.03 -8.55
C ASP A 65 -11.51 -27.65 -8.29
N ARG A 66 -10.23 -27.53 -8.65
CA ARG A 66 -9.47 -26.29 -8.49
C ARG A 66 -9.83 -25.33 -9.63
N ILE A 67 -10.20 -24.11 -9.26
CA ILE A 67 -10.52 -23.04 -10.23
C ILE A 67 -9.25 -22.31 -10.66
N ILE A 68 -8.29 -22.17 -9.75
CA ILE A 68 -7.02 -21.48 -9.99
C ILE A 68 -5.84 -22.38 -9.63
N THR A 69 -4.69 -22.10 -10.23
CA THR A 69 -3.43 -22.75 -9.87
C THR A 69 -2.84 -22.12 -8.61
N GLN A 70 -2.08 -22.92 -7.84
CA GLN A 70 -1.39 -22.43 -6.65
C GLN A 70 -0.48 -21.24 -6.96
N GLY A 71 0.27 -21.29 -8.08
CA GLY A 71 1.15 -20.19 -8.47
C GLY A 71 0.43 -18.89 -8.80
N LEU A 72 -0.78 -18.93 -9.35
CA LEU A 72 -1.59 -17.73 -9.59
C LEU A 72 -2.06 -17.12 -8.26
N PHE A 73 -2.46 -17.97 -7.31
CA PHE A 73 -2.84 -17.54 -5.96
C PHE A 73 -1.68 -16.88 -5.23
N ASP A 74 -0.50 -17.51 -5.22
CA ASP A 74 0.70 -17.00 -4.56
C ASP A 74 1.10 -15.63 -5.12
N LYS A 75 1.10 -15.48 -6.45
CA LYS A 75 1.37 -14.21 -7.13
C LYS A 75 0.41 -13.10 -6.69
N VAL A 76 -0.89 -13.42 -6.59
CA VAL A 76 -1.89 -12.44 -6.12
C VAL A 76 -1.66 -12.06 -4.65
N GLN A 77 -1.30 -13.01 -3.78
CA GLN A 77 -0.96 -12.72 -2.38
C GLN A 77 0.28 -11.81 -2.29
N GLU A 78 1.31 -12.05 -3.09
CA GLU A 78 2.51 -11.21 -3.14
C GLU A 78 2.19 -9.77 -3.55
N ILE A 79 1.37 -9.60 -4.59
CA ILE A 79 0.92 -8.27 -5.05
C ILE A 79 0.15 -7.55 -3.93
N LYS A 80 -0.76 -8.25 -3.24
CA LYS A 80 -1.51 -7.71 -2.11
C LYS A 80 -0.59 -7.31 -0.95
N ALA A 81 0.38 -8.13 -0.60
CA ALA A 81 1.37 -7.82 0.42
C ALA A 81 2.22 -6.60 0.04
N GLY A 82 2.54 -6.44 -1.25
CA GLY A 82 3.25 -5.30 -1.81
C GLY A 82 2.46 -3.99 -1.71
N HIS A 83 1.14 -4.01 -1.93
CA HIS A 83 0.28 -2.81 -1.86
C HIS A 83 0.23 -2.15 -0.48
N HIS A 84 0.48 -2.89 0.61
CA HIS A 84 0.54 -2.31 1.96
C HIS A 84 1.86 -1.58 2.26
N LYS A 85 2.88 -1.70 1.40
CA LYS A 85 4.07 -0.86 1.52
C LYS A 85 3.67 0.55 1.12
N LYS A 86 3.72 1.50 2.07
CA LYS A 86 3.58 2.93 1.77
C LYS A 86 4.49 3.25 0.59
N HIS A 87 3.91 3.61 -0.55
CA HIS A 87 4.70 4.23 -1.62
C HIS A 87 5.37 5.45 -1.01
N PHE A 88 6.69 5.36 -0.82
CA PHE A 88 7.48 6.53 -0.48
C PHE A 88 7.47 7.41 -1.73
N LYS A 89 6.48 8.32 -1.81
CA LYS A 89 6.44 9.31 -2.87
C LYS A 89 7.62 10.26 -2.66
N TYR A 90 8.72 10.00 -3.38
CA TYR A 90 9.80 10.97 -3.57
C TYR A 90 9.32 12.23 -4.30
N ALA A 91 8.15 12.17 -4.94
CA ALA A 91 7.55 13.28 -5.67
C ALA A 91 7.00 14.35 -4.73
N GLY A 92 7.71 15.48 -4.61
CA GLY A 92 7.07 16.72 -4.16
C GLY A 92 8.00 17.89 -3.82
N LEU A 93 9.07 17.68 -3.06
CA LEU A 93 9.96 18.77 -2.66
C LEU A 93 11.43 18.33 -2.64
N PRO A 94 12.32 19.05 -3.35
CA PRO A 94 13.77 18.83 -3.30
C PRO A 94 14.31 19.41 -2.01
N PHE A 95 14.15 18.69 -0.91
CA PHE A 95 14.88 18.98 0.33
C PHE A 95 16.12 18.10 0.34
N LEU A 96 17.30 18.73 0.30
CA LEU A 96 18.59 18.04 0.17
C LEU A 96 18.82 17.02 1.30
N TYR A 97 18.34 17.32 2.50
CA TYR A 97 18.57 16.50 3.69
C TYR A 97 17.38 15.63 4.13
N ARG A 98 16.37 15.49 3.27
CA ARG A 98 15.18 14.68 3.59
C ARG A 98 15.57 13.23 3.82
N CYS A 99 15.06 12.66 4.91
CA CYS A 99 15.31 11.29 5.34
C CYS A 99 16.77 10.92 5.69
N LEU A 100 17.69 11.89 5.70
CA LEU A 100 19.07 11.67 6.12
C LEU A 100 19.28 11.97 7.61
N ILE A 101 18.56 12.96 8.14
CA ILE A 101 18.75 13.42 9.52
C ILE A 101 17.73 12.78 10.46
N LYS A 102 18.22 12.24 11.57
CA LYS A 102 17.41 11.75 12.70
C LYS A 102 17.65 12.64 13.90
N CYS A 103 16.61 12.84 14.71
CA CYS A 103 16.74 13.51 16.00
C CYS A 103 17.52 12.61 16.97
N ALA A 104 18.50 13.18 17.68
CA ALA A 104 19.32 12.46 18.65
C ALA A 104 18.50 12.00 19.88
N ASP A 105 17.55 12.82 20.33
CA ASP A 105 16.77 12.55 21.55
C ASP A 105 15.65 11.54 21.33
N CYS A 106 14.88 11.66 20.24
CA CYS A 106 13.69 10.85 20.03
C CYS A 106 13.83 9.79 18.92
N GLY A 107 14.97 9.77 18.21
CA GLY A 107 15.27 8.83 17.14
C GLY A 107 14.42 8.97 15.87
N CYS A 108 13.46 9.90 15.84
CA CYS A 108 12.56 10.11 14.72
C CYS A 108 13.26 10.85 13.58
N LEU A 109 12.78 10.62 12.35
CA LEU A 109 13.24 11.34 11.15
C LEU A 109 12.84 12.81 11.23
N ILE A 110 13.79 13.70 10.91
CA ILE A 110 13.53 15.13 10.86
C ILE A 110 12.67 15.45 9.63
N THR A 111 11.64 16.26 9.83
CA THR A 111 10.70 16.64 8.78
C THR A 111 11.09 17.98 8.18
N PRO A 112 11.29 18.04 6.85
CA PRO A 112 11.52 19.30 6.17
C PRO A 112 10.20 20.04 5.88
N GLU A 113 10.20 21.36 6.07
CA GLU A 113 9.08 22.26 5.81
C GLU A 113 9.55 23.45 4.97
N ARG A 114 8.79 23.81 3.93
CA ARG A 114 9.06 24.97 3.08
C ARG A 114 8.11 26.10 3.44
N LYS A 115 8.66 27.25 3.84
CA LYS A 115 7.88 28.46 4.16
C LYS A 115 8.21 29.60 3.20
N ILE A 116 7.18 30.14 2.57
CA ILE A 116 7.30 31.30 1.68
C ILE A 116 6.84 32.53 2.45
N LYS A 117 7.72 33.53 2.63
CA LYS A 117 7.35 34.82 3.25
C LYS A 117 6.56 35.67 2.27
N LYS A 118 5.78 36.63 2.78
CA LYS A 118 5.05 37.63 1.96
C LYS A 118 5.96 38.41 0.98
N SER A 119 7.26 38.48 1.27
CA SER A 119 8.29 39.09 0.43
C SER A 119 8.78 38.19 -0.72
N GLY A 120 8.17 37.02 -0.96
CA GLY A 120 8.59 36.06 -1.98
C GLY A 120 9.81 35.20 -1.60
N LYS A 121 10.45 35.44 -0.45
CA LYS A 121 11.60 34.66 0.01
C LYS A 121 11.16 33.29 0.51
N THR A 122 11.79 32.23 0.01
CA THR A 122 11.54 30.85 0.39
C THR A 122 12.58 30.39 1.39
N TYR A 123 12.13 29.75 2.48
CA TYR A 123 12.98 29.19 3.51
C TYR A 123 12.68 27.70 3.68
N HIS A 124 13.74 26.91 3.82
CA HIS A 124 13.67 25.48 4.13
C HIS A 124 14.04 25.28 5.60
N TYR A 125 13.07 24.80 6.38
CA TYR A 125 13.23 24.48 7.79
C TYR A 125 13.26 22.96 7.97
N TYR A 126 14.05 22.48 8.91
CA TYR A 126 14.09 21.09 9.33
C TYR A 126 13.79 21.05 10.83
N HIS A 127 12.72 20.36 11.20
CA HIS A 127 12.33 20.26 12.60
C HIS A 127 11.95 18.83 12.99
N CYS A 128 12.21 18.51 14.25
CA CYS A 128 11.69 17.30 14.86
C CYS A 128 10.20 17.51 15.19
N THR A 129 9.36 16.54 14.81
CA THR A 129 7.91 16.58 15.11
C THR A 129 7.61 16.33 16.59
N GLN A 130 8.61 15.93 17.39
CA GLN A 130 8.47 15.61 18.81
C GLN A 130 7.36 14.59 19.10
N TYR A 131 7.09 13.69 18.14
CA TYR A 131 6.06 12.67 18.27
C TYR A 131 6.34 11.70 19.42
N ASN A 132 7.61 11.31 19.60
CA ASN A 132 8.04 10.37 20.64
C ASN A 132 8.55 11.09 21.90
N GLY A 133 7.80 12.09 22.39
CA GLY A 133 8.12 12.87 23.59
C GLY A 133 8.62 14.29 23.29
N LYS A 134 8.20 15.26 24.11
CA LYS A 134 8.59 16.67 23.99
C LYS A 134 9.98 16.87 24.59
N HIS A 135 10.95 17.23 23.76
CA HIS A 135 12.35 17.46 24.14
C HIS A 135 12.88 18.81 23.66
N GLY A 136 12.00 19.68 23.14
CA GLY A 136 12.39 21.06 22.83
C GLY A 136 13.39 21.19 21.68
N ALA A 137 13.37 20.27 20.71
CA ALA A 137 14.29 20.28 19.57
C ALA A 137 14.29 21.62 18.81
N GLU A 138 15.48 22.10 18.50
CA GLU A 138 15.70 23.34 17.74
C GLU A 138 15.34 23.17 16.26
N TRP A 139 14.88 24.26 15.65
CA TRP A 139 14.59 24.33 14.22
C TRP A 139 15.86 24.67 13.44
N LEU A 140 16.23 23.82 12.49
CA LEU A 140 17.40 24.01 11.64
C LEU A 140 16.98 24.68 10.33
N THR A 141 17.83 25.57 9.79
CA THR A 141 17.62 26.26 8.50
C THR A 141 18.87 26.16 7.64
N GLU A 142 18.71 25.93 6.33
CA GLU A 142 19.85 25.86 5.39
C GLU A 142 20.56 27.21 5.20
N ASP A 143 19.85 28.32 5.40
CA ASP A 143 20.30 29.68 5.09
C ASP A 143 21.15 30.32 6.21
N ARG A 144 21.50 29.58 7.27
CA ARG A 144 22.24 30.13 8.41
C ARG A 144 23.73 29.76 8.27
N PRO A 145 24.61 30.68 7.84
CA PRO A 145 26.04 30.49 7.98
C PRO A 145 26.38 30.52 9.48
N ASN A 146 27.20 29.56 9.92
CA ASN A 146 27.88 29.63 11.22
C ASN A 146 28.83 30.82 11.26
#